data_AF-A0A5Y1YIG8-F1
#
_entry.id   AF-A0A5Y1YIG8-F1
#
_cell.length_a   1.000
_cell.length_b   1.000
_cell.length_c   1.000
_cell.angle_alpha   90.00
_cell.angle_beta   90.00
_cell.angle_gamma   90.00
#
_symmetry.space_group_name_H-M   'P 1'
#
loop_
_entity.id
_entity.type
_entity.pdbx_description
1 polymer ?
#
loop_
_entity_poly.entity_id
_entity_poly.type
_entity_poly.pdbx_seq_one_letter_code
_entity_poly.pdbx_strand_id
1 'polypeptide(L)'
;LNGNEELANKTLRAFTEAALKVSPTGKQNSFASRAYASWALAEKGTDQPRSLAAAFYEPINGTDQLNVAVKRITALRENMNAVYAQETAFKDFNVMNQQGSMKDMLDFICA
;
A
#
# COMPACT_ATOMS: atom_id res chain seq x y z
N LEU A 1 10.40 20.62 6.31
CA LEU A 1 10.73 21.03 4.92
C LEU A 1 10.55 22.53 4.67
N ASN A 2 10.48 23.39 5.70
CA ASN A 2 10.34 24.86 5.59
C ASN A 2 9.27 25.35 4.58
N GLY A 3 8.16 24.63 4.46
CA GLY A 3 7.09 24.95 3.49
C GLY A 3 7.42 24.67 2.02
N ASN A 4 8.55 24.02 1.72
CA ASN A 4 8.91 23.65 0.35
C ASN A 4 8.13 22.41 -0.10
N GLU A 5 7.02 22.65 -0.79
CA GLU A 5 6.12 21.64 -1.34
C GLU A 5 6.78 20.79 -2.43
N GLU A 6 7.62 21.38 -3.28
CA GLU A 6 8.35 20.64 -4.32
C GLU A 6 9.30 19.60 -3.71
N LEU A 7 10.02 19.98 -2.65
CA LEU A 7 10.91 19.08 -1.92
C LEU A 7 10.09 18.01 -1.19
N ALA A 8 8.93 18.35 -0.62
CA ALA A 8 8.04 17.38 0.00
C ALA A 8 7.57 16.31 -0.99
N ASN A 9 7.09 16.73 -2.17
CA ASN A 9 6.63 15.83 -3.21
C ASN A 9 7.75 14.93 -3.74
N LYS A 10 8.96 15.49 -3.93
CA LYS A 10 10.15 14.70 -4.29
C LYS A 10 10.49 13.65 -3.23
N THR A 11 10.44 14.02 -1.95
CA THR A 11 10.69 13.08 -0.84
C THR A 11 9.63 12.00 -0.75
N LEU A 12 8.34 12.34 -0.85
CA LEU A 12 7.23 11.38 -0.83
C LEU A 12 7.33 10.38 -1.98
N ARG A 13 7.68 10.86 -3.17
CA ARG A 13 7.88 10.00 -4.35
C ARG A 13 8.99 8.99 -4.14
N ALA A 14 10.17 9.46 -3.73
CA ALA A 14 11.33 8.61 -3.50
C ALA A 14 11.10 7.61 -2.36
N PHE A 15 10.47 8.05 -1.26
CA PHE A 15 10.13 7.20 -0.13
C PHE A 15 9.16 6.08 -0.54
N THR A 16 8.09 6.42 -1.25
CA THR A 16 7.10 5.43 -1.73
C THR A 16 7.74 4.46 -2.71
N GLU A 17 8.54 4.94 -3.65
CA GLU A 17 9.25 4.06 -4.59
C GLU A 17 10.17 3.07 -3.87
N ALA A 18 10.90 3.53 -2.86
CA ALA A 18 11.74 2.67 -2.04
C ALA A 18 10.91 1.62 -1.28
N ALA A 19 9.80 2.02 -0.64
CA ALA A 19 8.91 1.11 0.09
C ALA A 19 8.32 0.00 -0.81
N LEU A 20 8.09 0.29 -2.09
CA LEU A 20 7.51 -0.67 -3.04
C LEU A 20 8.56 -1.60 -3.68
N LYS A 21 9.83 -1.19 -3.78
CA LYS A 21 10.86 -1.91 -4.55
C LYS A 21 12.00 -2.50 -3.71
N VAL A 22 12.26 -1.96 -2.52
CA VAL A 22 13.45 -2.32 -1.73
C VAL A 22 13.11 -3.45 -0.77
N SER A 23 13.73 -4.61 -0.98
CA SER A 23 13.64 -5.74 -0.04
C SER A 23 14.74 -5.66 1.03
N PRO A 24 14.47 -6.08 2.29
CA PRO A 24 15.50 -6.15 3.34
C PRO A 24 16.69 -7.04 2.94
N THR A 25 17.90 -6.69 3.39
CA THR A 25 19.16 -7.37 3.00
C THR A 25 19.46 -8.66 3.78
N GLY A 26 18.66 -8.99 4.79
CA GLY A 26 18.85 -10.16 5.64
C GLY A 26 18.74 -11.48 4.86
N LYS A 27 19.78 -12.33 4.95
CA LYS A 27 19.87 -13.65 4.29
C LYS A 27 19.59 -13.64 2.77
N GLN A 28 19.77 -12.51 2.08
CA GLN A 28 19.57 -12.43 0.63
C GLN A 28 20.47 -13.42 -0.14
N ASN A 29 21.70 -13.67 0.32
CA ASN A 29 22.61 -14.64 -0.31
C ASN A 29 22.13 -16.10 -0.20
N SER A 30 21.17 -16.40 0.70
CA SER A 30 20.66 -17.75 0.93
C SER A 30 19.23 -17.96 0.43
N PHE A 31 18.43 -16.89 0.29
CA PHE A 31 17.01 -16.97 -0.10
C PHE A 31 16.62 -16.06 -1.27
N ALA A 32 17.50 -15.16 -1.73
CA ALA A 32 17.39 -14.34 -2.94
C ALA A 32 16.05 -13.59 -3.15
N SER A 33 15.33 -13.22 -2.09
CA SER A 33 14.10 -12.45 -2.23
C SER A 33 14.41 -10.98 -2.56
N ARG A 34 14.32 -10.64 -3.85
CA ARG A 34 14.32 -9.26 -4.39
C ARG A 34 12.92 -8.95 -4.92
N ALA A 35 11.92 -9.07 -4.06
CA ALA A 35 10.53 -8.92 -4.45
C ALA A 35 10.11 -7.45 -4.46
N TYR A 36 9.53 -7.00 -5.58
CA TYR A 36 8.67 -5.83 -5.59
C TYR A 36 7.34 -6.18 -4.90
N ALA A 37 6.67 -5.16 -4.37
CA ALA A 37 5.34 -5.32 -3.80
C ALA A 37 4.38 -5.92 -4.86
N SER A 38 3.75 -7.05 -4.54
CA SER A 38 2.76 -7.69 -5.43
C SER A 38 1.41 -6.97 -5.42
N TRP A 39 1.14 -6.21 -4.36
CA TRP A 39 -0.04 -5.37 -4.19
C TRP A 39 0.31 -4.20 -3.26
N ALA A 40 -0.29 -3.04 -3.49
CA ALA A 40 -0.20 -1.91 -2.58
C ALA A 40 -1.46 -1.05 -2.68
N LEU A 41 -1.75 -0.35 -1.59
CA LEU A 41 -2.85 0.61 -1.46
C LEU A 41 -2.32 1.88 -0.80
N ALA A 42 -2.60 3.02 -1.41
CA ALA A 42 -2.38 4.33 -0.84
C ALA A 42 -3.72 5.00 -0.57
N GLU A 43 -3.89 5.53 0.63
CA GLU A 43 -5.05 6.31 1.05
C GLU A 43 -4.63 7.76 1.31
N LYS A 44 -5.44 8.73 0.87
CA LYS A 44 -5.23 10.16 1.09
C LYS A 44 -6.53 10.80 1.54
N GLY A 45 -6.47 11.60 2.60
CA GLY A 45 -7.61 12.27 3.20
C GLY A 45 -7.18 13.20 4.33
N THR A 46 -8.13 13.93 4.90
CA THR A 46 -7.94 14.83 6.04
C THR A 46 -8.24 14.17 7.38
N ASP A 47 -8.84 12.98 7.35
CA ASP A 47 -9.11 12.16 8.53
C ASP A 47 -7.80 11.64 9.17
N GLN A 48 -7.91 11.20 10.42
CA GLN A 48 -6.79 10.58 11.12
C GLN A 48 -6.31 9.32 10.40
N PRO A 49 -4.99 9.12 10.21
CA PRO A 49 -4.45 7.88 9.65
C PRO A 49 -4.93 6.65 10.42
N ARG A 50 -5.33 5.63 9.68
CA ARG A 50 -5.92 4.39 10.21
C ARG A 50 -5.08 3.17 9.82
N SER A 51 -5.12 2.15 10.68
CA SER A 51 -4.46 0.87 10.41
C SER A 51 -5.47 -0.15 9.92
N LEU A 52 -5.14 -0.85 8.83
CA LEU A 52 -5.91 -1.97 8.31
C LEU A 52 -5.37 -3.33 8.78
N ALA A 53 -4.42 -3.35 9.73
CA ALA A 53 -3.79 -4.58 10.21
C ALA A 53 -4.77 -5.59 10.83
N ALA A 54 -5.91 -5.10 11.37
CA ALA A 54 -6.96 -5.95 11.92
C ALA A 54 -7.55 -6.94 10.90
N ALA A 55 -7.43 -6.67 9.59
CA ALA A 55 -7.82 -7.59 8.52
C ALA A 55 -7.07 -8.93 8.57
N PHE A 56 -5.96 -8.98 9.31
CA PHE A 56 -5.05 -10.11 9.41
C PHE A 56 -4.87 -10.64 10.84
N TYR A 57 -5.72 -10.23 11.79
CA TYR A 57 -5.71 -10.83 13.13
C TYR A 57 -6.02 -12.32 13.09
N GLU A 58 -6.94 -12.73 12.22
CA GLU A 58 -7.08 -14.13 11.84
C GLU A 58 -6.03 -14.49 10.77
N PRO A 59 -5.17 -15.50 11.01
CA PRO A 59 -4.20 -15.94 10.03
C PRO A 59 -4.84 -16.33 8.70
N ILE A 60 -4.12 -16.05 7.60
CA ILE A 60 -4.51 -16.51 6.26
C ILE A 60 -3.86 -17.87 6.03
N ASN A 61 -4.70 -18.88 5.76
CA ASN A 61 -4.29 -20.25 5.52
C ASN A 61 -4.55 -20.66 4.06
N GLY A 62 -3.89 -21.74 3.60
CA GLY A 62 -4.04 -22.27 2.25
C GLY A 62 -3.05 -21.67 1.24
N THR A 63 -3.28 -21.93 -0.04
CA THR A 63 -2.37 -21.57 -1.15
C THR A 63 -2.73 -20.22 -1.81
N ASP A 64 -3.98 -19.77 -1.71
CA ASP A 64 -4.47 -18.53 -2.33
C ASP A 64 -4.31 -17.29 -1.43
N GLN A 65 -3.16 -17.20 -0.76
CA GLN A 65 -2.98 -16.27 0.36
C GLN A 65 -3.08 -14.80 -0.07
N LEU A 66 -2.52 -14.45 -1.23
CA LEU A 66 -2.50 -13.07 -1.71
C LEU A 66 -3.90 -12.56 -2.07
N ASN A 67 -4.71 -13.34 -2.80
CA ASN A 67 -6.07 -12.93 -3.13
C ASN A 67 -6.95 -12.82 -1.89
N VAL A 68 -6.81 -13.77 -0.94
CA VAL A 68 -7.51 -13.69 0.36
C VAL A 68 -7.07 -12.44 1.13
N ALA A 69 -5.77 -12.11 1.13
CA ALA A 69 -5.26 -10.94 1.80
C ALA A 69 -5.83 -9.64 1.23
N VAL A 70 -5.80 -9.49 -0.10
CA VAL A 70 -6.36 -8.33 -0.82
C VAL A 70 -7.86 -8.21 -0.55
N LYS A 71 -8.61 -9.32 -0.56
CA LYS A 71 -10.05 -9.30 -0.25
C LYS A 71 -10.33 -8.85 1.18
N ARG A 72 -9.59 -9.36 2.18
CA ARG A 72 -9.81 -9.01 3.59
C ARG A 72 -9.48 -7.56 3.89
N ILE A 73 -8.34 -7.07 3.38
CA ILE A 73 -7.90 -5.70 3.65
C ILE A 73 -8.82 -4.66 2.98
N THR A 74 -9.27 -4.92 1.74
CA THR A 74 -10.23 -4.05 1.04
C THR A 74 -11.61 -4.09 1.69
N ALA A 75 -12.09 -5.25 2.13
CA ALA A 75 -13.36 -5.35 2.87
C ALA A 75 -13.30 -4.56 4.20
N LEU A 76 -12.20 -4.66 4.96
CA LEU A 76 -12.04 -3.87 6.18
C LEU A 76 -12.03 -2.37 5.89
N ARG A 77 -11.33 -1.95 4.83
CA ARG A 77 -11.32 -0.55 4.37
C ARG A 77 -12.74 -0.04 4.10
N GLU A 78 -13.53 -0.78 3.32
CA GLU A 78 -14.91 -0.38 3.02
C GLU A 78 -15.79 -0.35 4.27
N ASN A 79 -15.62 -1.32 5.17
CA ASN A 79 -16.32 -1.32 6.45
C ASN A 79 -15.98 -0.08 7.29
N MET A 80 -14.71 0.32 7.34
CA MET A 80 -14.29 1.55 8.03
C MET A 80 -14.89 2.79 7.37
N ASN A 81 -14.87 2.88 6.04
CA ASN A 81 -15.53 3.96 5.31
C ASN A 81 -17.02 4.07 5.66
N ALA A 82 -17.73 2.93 5.65
CA ALA A 82 -19.16 2.89 5.95
C ALA A 82 -19.46 3.25 7.43
N VAL A 83 -18.72 2.68 8.39
CA VAL A 83 -18.97 2.86 9.82
C VAL A 83 -18.61 4.26 10.29
N TYR A 84 -17.50 4.82 9.80
CA TYR A 84 -17.04 6.15 10.19
C TYR A 84 -17.54 7.26 9.27
N ALA A 85 -18.36 6.94 8.27
CA ALA A 85 -18.80 7.86 7.22
C ALA A 85 -17.63 8.62 6.55
N GLN A 86 -16.54 7.89 6.28
CA GLN A 86 -15.33 8.43 5.66
C GLN A 86 -15.35 8.19 4.16
N GLU A 87 -14.95 9.21 3.40
CA GLU A 87 -14.70 9.11 1.97
C GLU A 87 -13.21 9.34 1.69
N THR A 88 -12.42 8.28 1.84
CA THR A 88 -10.97 8.36 1.65
C THR A 88 -10.62 8.12 0.19
N ALA A 89 -9.98 9.11 -0.46
CA ALA A 89 -9.43 8.92 -1.79
C ALA A 89 -8.35 7.84 -1.73
N PHE A 90 -8.28 6.98 -2.75
CA PHE A 90 -7.30 5.90 -2.76
C PHE A 90 -6.79 5.57 -4.15
N LYS A 91 -5.63 4.92 -4.19
CA LYS A 91 -5.08 4.28 -5.38
C LYS A 91 -4.43 2.97 -4.99
N ASP A 92 -4.70 1.92 -5.74
CA ASP A 92 -4.07 0.62 -5.58
C ASP A 92 -3.52 0.08 -6.89
N PHE A 93 -2.67 -0.94 -6.79
CA PHE A 93 -2.29 -1.76 -7.92
C PHE A 93 -2.19 -3.22 -7.48
N ASN A 94 -2.40 -4.14 -8.42
CA ASN A 94 -2.29 -5.57 -8.22
C ASN A 94 -1.50 -6.20 -9.38
N VAL A 95 -0.31 -6.71 -9.07
CA VAL A 95 0.58 -7.31 -10.07
C VAL A 95 0.02 -8.62 -10.62
N MET A 96 -0.66 -9.42 -9.79
CA MET A 96 -1.20 -10.72 -10.21
C MET A 96 -2.34 -10.58 -11.21
N ASN A 97 -3.12 -9.50 -11.10
CA ASN A 97 -4.27 -9.23 -11.95
C ASN A 97 -3.98 -8.21 -13.06
N GLN A 98 -2.74 -7.71 -13.16
CA GLN A 98 -2.34 -6.64 -14.08
C GLN A 98 -3.24 -5.39 -13.95
N GLN A 99 -3.52 -4.96 -12.72
CA GLN A 99 -4.40 -3.84 -12.40
C GLN A 99 -3.62 -2.66 -11.82
N GLY A 100 -3.98 -1.45 -12.25
CA GLY A 100 -3.34 -0.22 -11.80
C GLY A 100 -1.88 -0.09 -12.25
N SER A 101 -1.19 0.91 -11.73
CA SER A 101 0.24 1.09 -11.98
C SER A 101 0.93 1.78 -10.80
N MET A 102 2.21 1.47 -10.63
CA MET A 102 3.05 2.19 -9.68
C MET A 102 3.13 3.69 -10.01
N LYS A 103 3.11 4.05 -11.30
CA LYS A 103 3.13 5.44 -11.73
C LYS A 103 1.91 6.20 -11.17
N ASP A 104 0.70 5.66 -11.35
CA ASP A 104 -0.52 6.31 -10.90
C ASP A 104 -0.58 6.43 -9.38
N MET A 105 -0.04 5.45 -8.66
CA MET A 105 0.10 5.52 -7.20
C MET A 105 1.08 6.63 -6.77
N LEU A 106 2.25 6.73 -7.40
CA LEU A 106 3.22 7.77 -7.09
C LEU A 106 2.67 9.17 -7.40
N ASP A 107 1.98 9.30 -8.53
CA ASP A 107 1.35 10.57 -8.92
C ASP A 107 0.20 10.93 -7.95
N PHE A 108 -0.57 9.94 -7.48
CA PHE A 108 -1.62 10.14 -6.48
C PHE A 108 -1.08 10.64 -5.12
N ILE A 109 0.06 10.12 -4.68
CA ILE A 109 0.70 10.48 -3.41
C ILE A 109 1.35 11.86 -3.46
N CYS A 110 1.86 12.27 -4.62
CA CYS A 110 2.61 13.52 -4.80
C CYS A 110 1.75 14.69 -5.32
N ALA A 111 0.47 14.45 -5.61
CA ALA A 111 -0.51 15.47 -5.99
C ALA A 111 -1.18 16.08 -4.77
#